data_AF-A0A933XM54-F1
#
_entry.id   AF-A0A933XM54-F1
#
_cell.length_a   1.000
_cell.length_b   1.000
_cell.length_c   1.000
_cell.angle_alpha   90.00
_cell.angle_beta   90.00
_cell.angle_gamma   90.00
#
_symmetry.space_group_name_H-M   'P 1'
#
loop_
_entity.id
_entity.type
_entity.pdbx_description
1 polymer ?
#
loop_
_entity_poly.entity_id
_entity_poly.type
_entity_poly.pdbx_seq_one_letter_code
_entity_poly.pdbx_strand_id
1 'polypeptide(L)'
;MIKKRTQTALVEKTSLLSASSVALEHHMQDILEAVEEIHNLAGVLNVLPLDDEKRDVYEGRLYVALTHLDHHVKPAIQEWDRVVDRLPEG
;
A
#
# COMPACT_ATOMS: atom_id res chain seq x y z
N MET A 1 -27.45 -52.59 -2.25
CA MET A 1 -25.99 -52.57 -2.46
C MET A 1 -25.79 -52.22 -3.92
N ILE A 2 -25.20 -51.11 -4.37
CA ILE A 2 -23.96 -50.42 -3.99
C ILE A 2 -24.15 -48.91 -4.22
N LYS A 3 -23.70 -48.09 -3.26
CA LYS A 3 -23.69 -46.62 -3.32
C LYS A 3 -22.59 -46.16 -4.30
N LYS A 4 -22.94 -45.55 -5.44
CA LYS A 4 -21.99 -44.76 -6.23
C LYS A 4 -21.92 -43.36 -5.65
N ARG A 5 -21.01 -43.16 -4.68
CA ARG A 5 -20.54 -41.83 -4.29
C ARG A 5 -19.64 -41.35 -5.43
N THR A 6 -20.17 -40.51 -6.29
CA THR A 6 -19.35 -39.72 -7.21
C THR A 6 -18.50 -38.81 -6.35
N GLN A 7 -17.20 -39.11 -6.28
CA GLN A 7 -16.18 -38.27 -5.67
C GLN A 7 -16.34 -36.85 -6.22
N THR A 8 -16.71 -35.93 -5.35
CA THR A 8 -16.46 -34.51 -5.54
C THR A 8 -14.94 -34.40 -5.63
N ALA A 9 -14.40 -34.26 -6.83
CA ALA A 9 -13.04 -33.80 -7.00
C ALA A 9 -13.01 -32.39 -6.41
N LEU A 10 -12.63 -32.31 -5.13
CA LEU A 10 -12.11 -31.10 -4.54
C LEU A 10 -10.93 -30.74 -5.43
N VAL A 11 -11.17 -29.82 -6.34
CA VAL A 11 -10.12 -29.02 -6.95
C VAL A 11 -9.48 -28.33 -5.76
N GLU A 12 -8.45 -28.95 -5.20
CA GLU A 12 -7.40 -28.25 -4.49
C GLU A 12 -6.85 -27.25 -5.50
N LYS A 13 -7.54 -26.11 -5.60
CA LYS A 13 -6.88 -24.86 -5.90
C LYS A 13 -5.81 -24.80 -4.83
N THR A 14 -4.60 -25.20 -5.19
CA THR A 14 -3.37 -24.53 -4.76
C THR A 14 -3.60 -23.04 -4.99
N SER A 15 -4.37 -22.44 -4.09
CA SER A 15 -4.39 -21.03 -3.84
C SER A 15 -2.96 -20.78 -3.41
N LEU A 16 -2.12 -20.36 -4.35
CA LEU A 16 -0.91 -19.63 -4.01
C LEU A 16 -1.40 -18.55 -3.08
N LEU A 17 -1.19 -18.75 -1.78
CA LEU A 17 -1.64 -17.87 -0.73
C LEU A 17 -0.84 -16.58 -0.93
N SER A 18 -1.38 -15.69 -1.75
CA SER A 18 -0.80 -14.38 -1.96
C SER A 18 -1.02 -13.62 -0.66
N ALA A 19 0.07 -13.16 -0.06
CA ALA A 19 0.02 -12.22 1.05
C ALA A 19 -0.40 -10.83 0.54
N SER A 20 -1.54 -10.75 -0.16
CA SER A 20 -2.08 -9.51 -0.71
C SER A 20 -3.58 -9.43 -0.46
N SER A 21 -4.05 -8.21 -0.25
CA SER A 21 -5.46 -7.86 -0.22
C SER A 21 -5.70 -6.60 -1.04
N VAL A 22 -6.92 -6.40 -1.52
CA VAL A 22 -7.30 -5.18 -2.24
C VAL A 22 -7.04 -3.92 -1.39
N ALA A 23 -7.23 -4.01 -0.07
CA ALA A 23 -6.95 -2.90 0.83
C ALA A 23 -5.45 -2.61 0.92
N LEU A 24 -4.61 -3.65 0.98
CA LEU A 24 -3.16 -3.51 0.99
C LEU A 24 -2.65 -2.92 -0.32
N GLU A 25 -3.14 -3.40 -1.46
CA GLU A 25 -2.79 -2.90 -2.78
C GLU A 25 -3.14 -1.41 -2.94
N HIS A 26 -4.32 -1.01 -2.45
CA HIS A 26 -4.73 0.40 -2.45
C HIS A 26 -3.79 1.25 -1.61
N HIS A 27 -3.51 0.85 -0.36
CA HIS A 27 -2.59 1.61 0.48
C HIS A 27 -1.18 1.68 -0.10
N MET A 28 -0.69 0.61 -0.76
CA MET A 28 0.60 0.64 -1.43
C MET A 28 0.61 1.60 -2.62
N GLN A 29 -0.46 1.66 -3.40
CA GLN A 29 -0.60 2.62 -4.49
C GLN A 29 -0.58 4.07 -3.97
N ASP A 30 -1.34 4.37 -2.92
CA ASP A 30 -1.39 5.70 -2.32
C ASP A 30 -0.03 6.11 -1.72
N ILE A 31 0.68 5.16 -1.08
CA ILE A 31 2.04 5.38 -0.56
C ILE A 31 3.00 5.73 -1.70
N LEU A 32 2.95 5.00 -2.82
CA LEU A 32 3.83 5.25 -3.96
C LEU A 32 3.58 6.64 -4.57
N GLU A 33 2.30 7.02 -4.74
CA GLU A 33 1.92 8.35 -5.21
C GLU A 33 2.42 9.45 -4.26
N ALA A 34 2.24 9.27 -2.94
CA ALA A 34 2.70 10.21 -1.94
C ALA A 34 4.23 10.36 -1.95
N VAL A 35 4.98 9.26 -2.08
CA VAL A 35 6.45 9.27 -2.14
C VAL A 35 6.94 9.99 -3.40
N GLU A 36 6.30 9.77 -4.55
CA GLU A 36 6.64 10.47 -5.79
C GLU A 36 6.41 11.98 -5.66
N GLU A 37 5.27 12.40 -5.13
CA GLU A 37 4.97 13.82 -4.89
C GLU A 37 5.97 14.45 -3.90
N ILE A 38 6.29 13.77 -2.79
CA ILE A 38 7.29 14.23 -1.81
C ILE A 38 8.65 14.41 -2.49
N HIS A 39 9.08 13.43 -3.29
CA HIS A 39 10.35 13.50 -4.02
C HIS A 39 10.39 14.70 -4.97
N ASN A 40 9.32 14.91 -5.75
CA ASN A 40 9.23 16.02 -6.69
C ASN A 40 9.25 17.38 -5.99
N LEU A 41 8.49 17.53 -4.90
CA LEU A 41 8.43 18.76 -4.11
C LEU A 41 9.76 19.06 -3.41
N ALA A 42 10.40 18.05 -2.83
CA ALA A 42 11.74 18.20 -2.24
C ALA A 42 12.77 18.63 -3.30
N GLY A 43 12.68 18.07 -4.51
CA GLY A 43 13.50 18.47 -5.64
C GLY A 43 13.35 19.95 -5.98
N VAL A 44 12.11 20.45 -6.06
CA VAL A 44 11.82 21.87 -6.29
C VAL A 44 12.36 22.74 -5.15
N LEU A 45 12.06 22.40 -3.90
CA LEU A 45 12.46 23.19 -2.72
C LEU A 45 13.99 23.27 -2.53
N ASN A 46 14.73 22.27 -2.99
CA ASN A 46 16.19 22.25 -2.93
C ASN A 46 16.86 23.24 -3.89
N VAL A 47 16.22 23.55 -5.01
CA VAL A 47 16.76 24.51 -6.00
C VAL A 47 16.14 25.89 -5.89
N LEU A 48 15.02 26.01 -5.17
CA LEU A 48 14.31 27.27 -4.99
C LEU A 48 15.01 28.14 -3.92
N PRO A 49 15.24 29.44 -4.18
CA PRO A 49 15.75 30.36 -3.17
C PRO A 49 14.91 30.38 -1.90
N LEU A 50 15.53 30.67 -0.76
CA LEU A 50 14.84 30.72 0.54
C LEU A 50 13.86 31.90 0.65
N ASP A 51 14.09 32.96 -0.13
CA ASP A 51 13.28 34.18 -0.19
C ASP A 51 12.28 34.19 -1.36
N ASP A 52 12.17 33.09 -2.11
CA ASP A 52 11.21 32.97 -3.21
C ASP A 52 9.77 32.91 -2.66
N GLU A 53 8.90 33.80 -3.15
CA GLU A 53 7.51 33.90 -2.74
C GLU A 53 6.69 32.63 -2.98
N LYS A 54 7.13 31.75 -3.89
CA LYS A 54 6.46 30.48 -4.18
C LYS A 54 6.88 29.37 -3.24
N ARG A 55 7.92 29.57 -2.43
CA ARG A 55 8.45 28.55 -1.52
C ARG A 55 7.40 28.06 -0.54
N ASP A 56 6.66 28.97 0.08
CA ASP A 56 5.57 28.67 1.02
C ASP A 56 4.51 27.73 0.41
N VAL A 57 4.21 27.89 -0.89
CA VAL A 57 3.26 27.04 -1.60
C VAL A 57 3.78 25.61 -1.72
N TYR A 58 5.05 25.45 -2.09
CA TYR A 58 5.67 24.13 -2.20
C TYR A 58 5.88 23.47 -0.84
N GLU A 59 6.23 24.23 0.19
CA GLU A 59 6.34 23.74 1.57
C GLU A 59 4.97 23.28 2.11
N GLY A 60 3.91 24.05 1.86
CA GLY A 60 2.55 23.66 2.21
C GLY A 60 2.10 22.38 1.50
N ARG A 61 2.41 22.23 0.20
CA ARG A 61 2.15 20.99 -0.54
C ARG A 61 2.95 19.81 0.01
N LEU A 62 4.21 20.02 0.38
CA LEU A 62 5.06 18.98 0.94
C LEU A 62 4.50 18.49 2.28
N TYR A 63 4.05 19.42 3.13
CA TYR A 63 3.37 19.08 4.37
C TYR A 63 2.13 18.21 4.15
N VAL A 64 1.29 18.56 3.17
CA VAL A 64 0.10 17.76 2.83
C VAL A 64 0.50 16.36 2.34
N ALA A 65 1.50 16.25 1.46
CA ALA A 65 1.96 14.96 0.95
C ALA A 65 2.55 14.07 2.05
N LEU A 66 3.33 14.64 2.98
CA LEU A 66 3.84 13.93 4.16
C LEU A 66 2.72 13.44 5.08
N THR A 67 1.70 14.28 5.30
CA THR A 67 0.52 13.92 6.09
C THR A 67 -0.29 12.82 5.41
N HIS A 68 -0.42 12.88 4.08
CA HIS A 68 -1.08 11.82 3.30
C HIS A 68 -0.33 10.49 3.43
N LEU A 69 1.00 10.50 3.30
CA LEU A 69 1.83 9.31 3.51
C LEU A 69 1.61 8.70 4.91
N ASP A 70 1.62 9.52 5.97
CA ASP A 70 1.38 9.05 7.35
C ASP A 70 0.04 8.33 7.50
N HIS A 71 -1.01 8.84 6.84
CA HIS A 71 -2.34 8.22 6.85
C HIS A 71 -2.40 6.84 6.18
N HIS A 72 -1.50 6.52 5.25
CA HIS A 72 -1.54 5.25 4.51
C HIS A 72 -0.52 4.22 5.01
N VAL A 73 0.64 4.65 5.52
CA VAL A 73 1.70 3.74 6.00
C VAL A 73 1.21 2.88 7.16
N LYS A 74 0.58 3.49 8.18
CA LYS A 74 0.16 2.73 9.36
C LYS A 74 -0.94 1.71 9.03
N PRO A 75 -2.01 2.05 8.27
CA PRO A 75 -2.97 1.05 7.81
C PRO A 75 -2.35 -0.04 6.93
N ALA A 76 -1.41 0.29 6.04
CA ALA A 76 -0.72 -0.69 5.21
C ALA A 76 0.01 -1.74 6.05
N ILE A 77 0.73 -1.33 7.09
CA ILE A 77 1.43 -2.25 8.01
C ILE A 77 0.43 -3.15 8.73
N GLN A 78 -0.63 -2.57 9.29
CA GLN A 78 -1.66 -3.34 10.00
C GLN A 78 -2.34 -4.38 9.10
N GLU A 79 -2.61 -3.99 7.85
CA GLU A 79 -3.22 -4.88 6.87
C GLU A 79 -2.23 -5.97 6.40
N TRP A 80 -0.96 -5.61 6.24
CA TRP A 80 0.12 -6.56 5.95
C TRP A 80 0.23 -7.62 7.06
N ASP A 81 0.32 -7.20 8.32
CA ASP A 81 0.37 -8.10 9.48
C ASP A 81 -0.85 -9.03 9.50
N ARG A 82 -2.06 -8.48 9.31
CA ARG A 82 -3.31 -9.25 9.25
C ARG A 82 -3.31 -10.31 8.15
N VAL A 83 -2.74 -9.99 6.99
CA VAL A 83 -2.70 -10.90 5.84
C VAL A 83 -1.65 -11.99 6.07
N VAL A 84 -0.49 -11.65 6.61
CA VAL A 84 0.58 -12.60 6.96
C VAL A 84 0.12 -13.57 8.05
N ASP A 85 -0.53 -13.09 9.11
CA ASP A 85 -1.06 -13.91 10.20
C ASP A 85 -2.10 -14.96 9.75
N ARG A 86 -2.72 -14.75 8.58
CA ARG A 86 -3.71 -15.67 7.99
C ARG A 86 -3.09 -16.73 7.08
N LEU A 87 -1.79 -16.65 6.81
CA LEU A 87 -1.09 -17.69 6.09
C LEU A 87 -0.97 -18.91 7.02
N PRO A 88 -1.47 -20.10 6.63
CA PRO A 88 -1.22 -21.31 7.39
C PRO A 88 0.29 -21.53 7.54
N GLU A 89 0.73 -21.93 8.72
CA GLU A 89 2.10 -22.42 8.92
C GLU A 89 2.34 -23.56 7.93
N GLY A 90 3.31 -23.36 7.03
CA GLY A 90 3.64 -24.32 5.96
C GLY A 90 4.21 -25.63 6.47
#